data_AF-A0A2N5D2B2-F1
#
_entry.id   AF-A0A2N5D2B2-F1
#
_cell.length_a   1.000
_cell.length_b   1.000
_cell.length_c   1.000
_cell.angle_alpha   90.00
_cell.angle_beta   90.00
_cell.angle_gamma   90.00
#
_symmetry.space_group_name_H-M   'P 1'
#
loop_
_entity.id
_entity.type
_entity.pdbx_description
1 polymer ?
#
loop_
_entity_poly.entity_id
_entity_poly.type
_entity_poly.pdbx_seq_one_letter_code
_entity_poly.pdbx_strand_id
1 'polypeptide(L)'
;RPYRPQTNGMAERFNRRLAEALRGHPASGKNAGRNRFTDHAQRDAFLFNFVELYNQTRLLCLDHKAPAELLAKLSGHNTKAGMLGENS
;
A
#
# COMPACT_ATOMS: atom_id res chain seq x y z
N ARG A 1 -2.56 -28.09 -16.08
CA ARG A 1 -2.33 -26.63 -16.07
C ARG A 1 -1.56 -26.32 -14.78
N PRO A 2 -0.31 -25.85 -14.80
CA PRO A 2 0.37 -25.51 -13.56
C PRO A 2 -0.34 -24.33 -12.90
N TYR A 3 -0.60 -24.45 -11.60
CA TYR A 3 -1.19 -23.41 -10.77
C TYR A 3 -0.27 -22.19 -10.79
N ARG A 4 -0.67 -21.14 -11.51
CA ARG A 4 -0.10 -19.81 -11.34
C ARG A 4 -0.87 -19.17 -10.20
N PRO A 5 -0.26 -18.92 -9.03
CA PRO A 5 -0.93 -18.11 -8.02
C PRO A 5 -1.30 -16.79 -8.68
N GLN A 6 -2.60 -16.51 -8.76
CA GLN A 6 -3.13 -15.23 -9.21
C GLN A 6 -2.96 -14.25 -8.05
N THR A 7 -1.73 -14.04 -7.59
CA THR A 7 -1.42 -13.06 -6.57
C THR A 7 -1.44 -11.68 -7.22
N ASN A 8 -2.66 -11.15 -7.34
CA ASN A 8 -3.03 -9.76 -7.61
C ASN A 8 -1.85 -8.84 -7.97
N GLY A 9 -1.68 -8.55 -9.26
CA GLY A 9 -0.64 -7.62 -9.74
C GLY A 9 -0.67 -6.22 -9.10
N MET A 10 -1.71 -5.89 -8.33
CA MET A 10 -1.77 -4.70 -7.46
C MET A 10 -0.89 -4.80 -6.23
N ALA A 11 -0.91 -5.94 -5.53
CA ALA A 11 -0.05 -6.16 -4.36
C ALA A 11 1.42 -6.23 -4.79
N GLU A 12 1.71 -6.91 -5.90
CA GLU A 12 3.06 -6.94 -6.47
C GLU A 12 3.54 -5.54 -6.90
N ARG A 13 2.68 -4.72 -7.51
CA ARG A 13 3.02 -3.33 -7.85
C ARG A 13 3.29 -2.46 -6.64
N PHE A 14 2.47 -2.58 -5.59
CA PHE A 14 2.69 -1.88 -4.34
C PHE A 14 4.05 -2.28 -3.74
N ASN A 15 4.30 -3.59 -3.60
CA ASN A 15 5.55 -4.12 -3.05
C ASN A 15 6.77 -3.69 -3.89
N ARG A 16 6.64 -3.67 -5.23
CA ARG A 16 7.71 -3.21 -6.11
C ARG A 16 8.04 -1.73 -5.89
N ARG A 17 7.03 -0.86 -5.82
CA ARG A 17 7.24 0.57 -5.56
C ARG A 17 7.80 0.84 -4.16
N LEU A 18 7.36 0.08 -3.16
CA LEU A 18 7.91 0.15 -1.81
C LEU A 18 9.39 -0.25 -1.81
N ALA A 19 9.75 -1.34 -2.49
CA ALA A 19 11.14 -1.77 -2.62
C ALA A 19 12.00 -0.74 -3.35
N GLU A 20 11.48 -0.09 -4.39
CA GLU A 20 12.16 1.01 -5.09
C GLU A 20 12.38 2.22 -4.18
N ALA A 21 11.35 2.66 -3.46
CA ALA A 21 11.46 3.76 -2.50
C ALA A 21 12.47 3.47 -1.38
N LEU A 22 12.44 2.24 -0.84
CA LEU A 22 13.42 1.79 0.15
C LEU A 22 14.84 1.79 -0.42
N ARG A 23 15.04 1.36 -1.67
CA ARG A 23 16.35 1.38 -2.34
C ARG A 23 16.86 2.80 -2.59
N GLY A 24 15.97 3.75 -2.86
CA GLY A 24 16.30 5.17 -3.02
C GLY A 24 16.54 5.91 -1.71
N HIS A 25 16.11 5.37 -0.56
CA HIS A 25 16.34 6.01 0.73
C HIS A 25 17.83 5.98 1.10
N PRO A 26 18.44 7.12 1.49
CA PRO A 26 19.85 7.18 1.86
C PRO A 26 20.15 6.23 3.02
N ALA A 27 21.38 5.71 3.06
CA ALA A 27 21.83 4.93 4.20
C ALA A 27 21.92 5.84 5.44
N SER A 28 21.62 5.32 6.63
CA SER A 28 21.68 6.13 7.87
C SER A 28 23.11 6.42 8.33
N GLY A 29 24.13 5.96 7.60
CA GLY A 29 25.54 6.05 7.99
C GLY A 29 25.93 5.16 9.17
N LYS A 30 24.95 4.55 9.86
CA LYS A 30 25.16 3.60 10.97
C LYS A 30 25.33 2.17 10.46
N ASN A 31 25.97 1.31 11.27
CA ASN A 31 26.25 -0.09 10.95
C ASN A 31 26.91 -0.28 9.56
N ALA A 32 27.96 0.50 9.28
CA ALA A 32 28.69 0.46 8.00
C ALA A 32 27.78 0.65 6.76
N GLY A 33 26.70 1.43 6.89
CA GLY A 33 25.74 1.67 5.82
C GLY A 33 24.77 0.52 5.53
N ARG A 34 24.78 -0.54 6.36
CA ARG A 34 23.86 -1.69 6.22
C ARG A 34 22.43 -1.31 6.63
N ASN A 35 22.28 -0.32 7.50
CA ASN A 35 20.98 0.20 7.92
C ASN A 35 20.63 1.45 7.11
N ARG A 36 19.39 1.50 6.61
CA ARG A 36 18.82 2.68 5.95
C ARG A 36 18.15 3.64 6.93
N PHE A 37 17.68 3.12 8.06
CA PHE A 37 17.02 3.89 9.10
C PHE A 37 17.87 3.89 10.36
N THR A 38 17.74 4.97 11.13
CA THR A 38 18.46 5.21 12.38
C THR A 38 17.81 4.48 13.55
N ASP A 39 16.48 4.42 13.54
CA ASP A 39 15.64 3.77 14.55
C ASP A 39 14.31 3.31 13.91
N HIS A 40 13.47 2.67 14.72
CA HIS A 40 12.16 2.20 14.27
C HIS A 40 11.18 3.35 13.98
N ALA A 41 11.24 4.46 14.73
CA ALA A 41 10.33 5.58 14.53
C ALA A 41 10.54 6.23 13.15
N GLN A 42 11.79 6.40 12.72
CA GLN A 42 12.14 6.90 11.39
C GLN A 42 11.66 5.96 10.29
N ARG A 43 11.84 4.64 10.48
CA ARG A 43 11.33 3.64 9.54
C ARG A 43 9.81 3.71 9.43
N ASP A 44 9.12 3.77 10.57
CA ASP A 44 7.66 3.76 10.60
C ASP A 44 7.10 5.05 9.98
N ALA A 45 7.70 6.21 10.27
CA ALA A 45 7.36 7.48 9.61
C ALA A 45 7.55 7.41 8.09
N PHE A 46 8.63 6.80 7.61
CA PHE A 46 8.84 6.57 6.18
C PHE A 46 7.73 5.69 5.58
N LEU A 47 7.36 4.59 6.26
CA LEU A 47 6.31 3.69 5.79
C LEU A 47 4.94 4.37 5.75
N PHE A 48 4.58 5.12 6.79
CA PHE A 48 3.32 5.86 6.82
C PHE A 48 3.25 6.89 5.70
N ASN A 49 4.30 7.70 5.52
CA ASN A 49 4.36 8.68 4.45
C ASN A 49 4.30 8.03 3.06
N PHE A 50 4.99 6.89 2.86
CA PHE A 50 4.93 6.15 1.60
C PHE A 50 3.52 5.66 1.31
N VAL A 51 2.85 5.06 2.29
CA VAL A 51 1.47 4.53 2.13
C VAL A 51 0.49 5.66 1.85
N GLU A 52 0.59 6.78 2.55
CA GLU A 52 -0.24 7.97 2.31
C GLU A 52 -0.10 8.47 0.87
N LEU A 53 1.14 8.70 0.42
CA LEU A 53 1.42 9.16 -0.93
C LEU A 53 0.95 8.15 -1.99
N TYR A 54 1.20 6.87 -1.77
CA TYR A 54 0.75 5.82 -2.68
C TYR A 54 -0.79 5.82 -2.82
N ASN A 55 -1.50 5.96 -1.70
CA ASN A 55 -2.96 5.97 -1.68
C ASN A 55 -3.57 7.19 -2.38
N GLN A 56 -2.83 8.30 -2.48
CA GLN A 56 -3.22 9.52 -3.22
C GLN A 56 -2.77 9.50 -4.69
N THR A 57 -1.85 8.60 -5.07
CA THR A 57 -1.30 8.54 -6.43
C THR A 57 -2.30 7.91 -7.39
N ARG A 58 -2.64 8.61 -8.48
CA ARG A 58 -3.47 8.06 -9.57
C ARG A 58 -2.67 7.05 -10.38
N LEU A 59 -3.19 5.83 -10.50
CA LEU A 59 -2.51 4.73 -11.18
C LEU A 59 -3.22 4.37 -12.48
N LEU A 60 -2.44 4.24 -13.58
CA LEU A 60 -2.96 3.81 -14.89
C LEU A 60 -3.76 2.49 -14.80
N CYS A 61 -3.26 1.54 -14.01
CA CYS A 61 -3.89 0.24 -13.82
C CYS A 61 -5.18 0.26 -12.97
N LEU A 62 -5.57 1.43 -12.46
CA LEU A 62 -6.80 1.70 -11.71
C LEU A 62 -7.70 2.67 -12.48
N ASP A 63 -7.62 2.67 -13.81
CA ASP A 63 -8.33 3.62 -14.69
C ASP A 63 -8.04 5.08 -14.33
N HIS A 64 -6.76 5.40 -14.03
CA HIS A 64 -6.32 6.72 -13.59
C HIS A 64 -6.96 7.22 -12.28
N LYS A 65 -7.42 6.29 -11.43
CA LYS A 65 -7.90 6.58 -10.08
C LYS A 65 -6.82 6.32 -9.04
N ALA A 66 -6.88 7.03 -7.92
CA ALA A 66 -6.08 6.77 -6.75
C ALA A 66 -6.65 5.59 -5.94
N PRO A 67 -5.81 4.77 -5.27
CA PRO A 67 -6.30 3.69 -4.41
C PRO A 67 -7.33 4.13 -3.37
N ALA A 68 -7.12 5.30 -2.74
CA ALA A 68 -8.06 5.85 -1.75
C ALA A 68 -9.46 6.13 -2.34
N GLU A 69 -9.54 6.60 -3.59
CA GLU A 69 -10.81 6.86 -4.27
C GLU A 69 -11.60 5.57 -4.53
N LEU A 70 -10.91 4.45 -4.79
CA LEU A 70 -11.55 3.15 -4.95
C LEU A 70 -12.02 2.58 -3.61
N LEU A 71 -11.19 2.68 -2.57
CA LEU A 71 -11.53 2.21 -1.23
C LEU A 71 -12.73 2.97 -0.64
N ALA A 72 -12.79 4.30 -0.82
CA ALA A 72 -13.92 5.12 -0.37
C ALA A 72 -15.24 4.75 -1.05
N LYS A 73 -15.19 4.31 -2.31
CA LYS A 73 -16.38 3.80 -3.02
C LYS A 73 -16.82 2.45 -2.47
N LEU A 74 -15.87 1.56 -2.17
CA LEU A 74 -16.16 0.25 -1.58
C LEU A 74 -16.74 0.36 -0.17
N SER A 75 -16.24 1.28 0.67
CA SER A 75 -16.80 1.50 2.00
C SER A 75 -18.26 1.99 1.93
N GLY A 76 -18.59 2.89 0.99
CA GLY A 76 -19.98 3.33 0.75
C GLY A 76 -20.94 2.21 0.33
N HIS A 77 -20.46 1.21 -0.43
CA HIS A 77 -21.25 0.01 -0.76
C HIS A 77 -21.39 -0.96 0.42
N ASN A 78 -20.35 -1.11 1.24
CA ASN A 78 -20.37 -2.01 2.40
C ASN A 78 -21.25 -1.50 3.55
N THR A 79 -21.52 -0.19 3.67
CA THR A 79 -22.47 0.35 4.65
C THR A 79 -23.92 -0.11 4.40
N LYS A 80 -24.25 -0.56 3.18
CA LYS A 80 -25.60 -1.09 2.87
C LYS A 80 -25.73 -2.62 3.01
N ALA A 81 -24.63 -3.34 3.18
CA ALA A 81 -24.64 -4.80 3.30
C ALA A 81 -24.88 -5.31 4.73
N GLY A 82 -24.85 -4.41 5.75
CA GLY A 82 -25.05 -4.76 7.16
C GLY A 82 -26.44 -4.45 7.75
N MET A 83 -27.39 -3.95 6.96
CA MET A 83 -28.74 -3.52 7.44
C MET A 83 -29.88 -4.50 7.09
N LEU A 84 -29.59 -5.76 6.82
CA LEU A 84 -30.61 -6.81 6.66
C LEU A 84 -30.18 -8.03 7.47
N GLY A 85 -30.32 -7.93 8.79
CA GLY A 85 -29.91 -8.99 9.69
C GLY A 85 -30.60 -9.01 11.04
N GLU A 86 -31.72 -8.33 11.26
CA GLU A 86 -32.54 -8.53 12.46
C GLU A 86 -34.03 -8.35 12.11
N ASN A 87 -34.67 -9.46 11.80
CA ASN A 87 -36.11 -9.64 11.96
C ASN A 87 -36.37 -11.14 12.14
N SER A 88 -36.51 -11.58 13.39
CA SER A 88 -37.27 -12.75 13.82
C SER A 88 -37.54 -12.65 15.32
#